data_AF-A0A134BYX7-F1
#
_entry.id   AF-A0A134BYX7-F1
#
_cell.length_a   1.000
_cell.length_b   1.000
_cell.length_c   1.000
_cell.angle_alpha   90.00
_cell.angle_beta   90.00
_cell.angle_gamma   90.00
#
_symmetry.space_group_name_H-M   'P 1'
#
loop_
_entity.id
_entity.type
_entity.pdbx_description
1 polymer ?
#
loop_
_entity_poly.entity_id
_entity_poly.type
_entity_poly.pdbx_seq_one_letter_code
_entity_poly.pdbx_strand_id
1 'polypeptide(L)'
;MKVKYSKAFEKSARLLSGKSLKSLSSMLAEVKHAESLSDITDSIKLTNFKNTYRIRIGSYRAFFTCHIEVVDDVVYFEYLVSRGQAYSKEMEKKLKAKD
;
A
#
# COMPACT_ATOMS: atom_id res chain seq x y z
N MET A 1 11.42 5.72 -6.56
CA MET A 1 11.93 4.84 -5.46
C MET A 1 12.12 3.37 -5.92
N LYS A 2 13.00 2.59 -5.27
CA LYS A 2 13.06 1.12 -5.47
C LYS A 2 11.86 0.47 -4.77
N VAL A 3 11.27 -0.58 -5.36
CA VAL A 3 10.07 -1.22 -4.81
C VAL A 3 10.18 -2.74 -4.75
N LYS A 4 9.60 -3.35 -3.72
CA LYS A 4 9.46 -4.81 -3.55
C LYS A 4 8.02 -5.15 -3.16
N TYR A 5 7.60 -6.38 -3.43
CA TYR A 5 6.23 -6.84 -3.18
C TYR A 5 6.23 -8.07 -2.29
N SER A 6 5.35 -8.10 -1.29
CA SER A 6 5.09 -9.31 -0.52
C SER A 6 4.25 -10.30 -1.36
N LYS A 7 4.33 -11.59 -1.03
CA LYS A 7 3.44 -12.60 -1.64
C LYS A 7 1.96 -12.31 -1.40
N ALA A 8 1.62 -11.70 -0.26
CA ALA A 8 0.24 -11.35 0.06
C ALA A 8 -0.27 -10.20 -0.83
N PHE A 9 0.56 -9.18 -1.05
CA PHE A 9 0.27 -8.10 -1.98
C PHE A 9 0.09 -8.63 -3.40
N GLU A 10 1.02 -9.44 -3.91
CA GLU A 10 0.93 -9.99 -5.26
C GLU A 10 -0.34 -10.82 -5.46
N LYS A 11 -0.70 -11.63 -4.47
CA LYS A 11 -1.92 -12.44 -4.52
C LYS A 11 -3.16 -11.57 -4.65
N SER A 12 -3.28 -10.50 -3.85
CA SER A 12 -4.39 -9.56 -3.94
C SER A 12 -4.39 -8.77 -5.25
N ALA A 13 -3.22 -8.33 -5.72
CA ALA A 13 -3.08 -7.55 -6.95
C ALA A 13 -3.55 -8.34 -8.18
N ARG A 14 -3.25 -9.65 -8.25
CA ARG A 14 -3.69 -10.54 -9.35
C ARG A 14 -5.21 -10.70 -9.44
N LEU A 15 -5.95 -10.42 -8.36
CA LEU A 15 -7.41 -10.48 -8.35
C LEU A 15 -8.06 -9.20 -8.87
N LEU A 16 -7.30 -8.11 -9.04
CA LEU A 16 -7.83 -6.86 -9.56
C LEU A 16 -7.98 -6.91 -11.08
N SER A 17 -9.04 -6.27 -11.57
CA SER A 17 -9.31 -6.13 -13.00
C SER A 17 -9.90 -4.75 -13.32
N GLY A 18 -9.94 -4.41 -14.61
CA GLY A 18 -10.56 -3.18 -15.12
C GLY A 18 -10.01 -1.92 -14.45
N LYS A 19 -10.91 -1.09 -13.90
CA LYS A 19 -10.56 0.20 -13.30
C LYS A 19 -9.64 0.06 -12.08
N SER A 20 -9.85 -0.95 -11.24
CA SER A 20 -9.04 -1.16 -10.03
C SER A 20 -7.60 -1.53 -10.37
N LEU A 21 -7.41 -2.38 -11.39
CA LEU A 21 -6.06 -2.72 -11.88
C LEU A 21 -5.37 -1.49 -12.47
N LYS A 22 -6.10 -0.67 -13.25
CA LYS A 22 -5.56 0.59 -13.79
C LYS A 22 -5.12 1.54 -12.66
N SER A 23 -5.94 1.72 -11.63
CA SER A 23 -5.57 2.54 -10.46
C SER A 23 -4.36 2.00 -9.71
N LEU A 24 -4.26 0.68 -9.54
CA LEU A 24 -3.08 0.05 -8.94
C LEU A 24 -1.81 0.32 -9.78
N SER A 25 -1.88 0.13 -11.09
CA SER A 25 -0.75 0.39 -11.99
C SER A 25 -0.30 1.85 -11.97
N SER A 26 -1.24 2.80 -11.95
CA SER A 26 -0.92 4.23 -11.84
C SER A 26 -0.22 4.55 -10.52
N MET A 27 -0.72 4.04 -9.40
CA MET A 27 -0.09 4.24 -8.09
C MET A 27 1.32 3.60 -8.04
N LEU A 28 1.49 2.39 -8.58
CA LEU A 28 2.81 1.75 -8.64
C LEU A 28 3.81 2.55 -9.49
N ALA A 29 3.36 3.15 -10.59
CA ALA A 29 4.21 4.02 -11.41
C ALA A 29 4.58 5.30 -10.66
N GLU A 30 3.63 5.92 -9.97
CA GLU A 30 3.85 7.10 -9.13
C GLU A 30 4.90 6.84 -8.04
N VAL A 31 4.76 5.76 -7.26
CA VAL A 31 5.75 5.42 -6.21
C VAL A 31 7.14 5.13 -6.78
N LYS A 32 7.21 4.49 -7.96
CA LYS A 32 8.49 4.26 -8.64
C LYS A 32 9.16 5.55 -9.10
N HIS A 33 8.38 6.57 -9.46
CA HIS A 33 8.89 7.85 -9.93
C HIS A 33 9.03 8.91 -8.83
N ALA A 34 8.42 8.71 -7.67
CA ALA A 34 8.57 9.58 -6.52
C ALA A 34 10.04 9.63 -6.04
N GLU A 35 10.47 10.82 -5.63
CA GLU A 35 11.77 11.07 -4.99
C GLU A 35 11.66 10.86 -3.47
N SER A 36 10.52 11.24 -2.89
CA SER A 36 10.22 11.09 -1.47
C SER A 36 8.82 10.53 -1.22
N LEU A 37 8.56 10.04 0.00
CA LEU A 37 7.23 9.58 0.41
C LEU A 37 6.18 10.71 0.41
N SER A 38 6.61 11.95 0.58
CA SER A 38 5.76 13.14 0.57
C SER A 38 5.20 13.44 -0.81
N ASP A 39 5.85 12.96 -1.87
CA ASP A 39 5.44 13.16 -3.26
C ASP A 39 4.38 12.14 -3.71
N ILE A 40 4.08 11.14 -2.87
CA ILE A 40 3.11 10.09 -3.18
C ILE A 40 1.71 10.57 -2.78
N THR A 41 0.82 10.65 -3.76
CA THR A 41 -0.59 11.04 -3.57
C THR A 41 -1.30 10.10 -2.60
N ASP A 42 -2.11 10.70 -1.71
CA ASP A 42 -2.91 9.98 -0.71
C ASP A 42 -2.11 9.00 0.18
N SER A 43 -0.81 9.27 0.37
CA SER A 43 0.06 8.56 1.31
C SER A 43 -0.04 9.18 2.71
N ILE A 44 -0.38 8.37 3.72
CA ILE A 44 -0.50 8.80 5.11
C ILE A 44 0.26 7.83 6.01
N LYS A 45 1.16 8.35 6.85
CA LYS A 45 1.82 7.55 7.90
C LYS A 45 0.80 7.08 8.92
N LEU A 46 0.81 5.79 9.27
CA LEU A 46 -0.08 5.30 10.32
C LEU A 46 0.44 5.72 11.70
N THR A 47 -0.46 6.22 12.55
CA THR A 47 -0.14 6.51 13.95
C THR A 47 0.11 5.19 14.69
N ASN A 48 1.10 5.20 15.60
CA ASN A 48 1.57 4.02 16.34
C ASN A 48 2.36 2.98 15.53
N PHE A 49 2.84 3.34 14.34
CA PHE A 49 3.77 2.55 13.54
C PHE A 49 5.03 3.38 13.23
N LYS A 50 6.20 2.74 13.21
CA LYS A 50 7.50 3.35 12.93
C LYS A 50 7.66 3.66 11.46
N ASN A 51 7.43 2.67 10.60
CA ASN A 51 7.76 2.72 9.17
C ASN A 51 6.56 2.39 8.27
N THR A 52 5.38 2.15 8.85
CA THR A 52 4.18 1.80 8.08
C THR A 52 3.39 3.02 7.60
N TYR A 53 3.10 3.06 6.30
CA TYR A 53 2.23 4.05 5.67
C TYR A 53 0.99 3.41 5.07
N ARG A 54 0.01 4.21 4.67
CA ARG A 54 -1.15 3.80 3.86
C ARG A 54 -1.21 4.68 2.63
N ILE A 55 -1.28 4.06 1.46
CA ILE A 55 -1.66 4.72 0.20
C ILE A 55 -3.09 4.33 -0.15
N ARG A 56 -3.95 5.30 -0.45
CA ARG A 56 -5.32 5.06 -0.93
C ARG A 56 -5.30 4.84 -2.45
N ILE A 57 -5.94 3.77 -2.91
CA ILE A 57 -6.03 3.45 -4.34
C ILE A 57 -7.49 3.33 -4.76
N GLY A 58 -7.87 4.09 -5.80
CA GLY A 58 -9.18 4.04 -6.45
C GLY A 58 -10.20 5.07 -5.97
N SER A 59 -11.32 5.18 -6.71
CA SER A 59 -12.47 6.03 -6.39
C SER A 59 -13.53 5.26 -5.60
N TYR A 60 -14.39 6.00 -4.90
CA TYR A 60 -15.14 5.69 -3.66
C TYR A 60 -15.83 4.31 -3.44
N ARG A 61 -15.84 3.39 -4.41
CA ARG A 61 -16.50 2.07 -4.33
C ARG A 61 -15.56 0.88 -4.20
N ALA A 62 -14.30 0.99 -4.60
CA ALA A 62 -13.29 -0.06 -4.46
C ALA A 62 -12.01 0.57 -3.87
N PHE A 63 -12.12 0.96 -2.60
CA PHE A 63 -11.00 1.52 -1.88
C PHE A 63 -10.02 0.44 -1.46
N PHE A 64 -8.77 0.55 -1.90
CA PHE A 64 -7.69 -0.24 -1.36
C PHE A 64 -6.71 0.60 -0.57
N THR A 65 -6.19 0.00 0.49
CA THR A 65 -5.10 0.52 1.31
C THR A 65 -3.86 -0.30 0.97
N CYS A 66 -2.79 0.37 0.57
CA CYS A 66 -1.48 -0.23 0.43
C CYS A 66 -0.61 0.14 1.61
N HIS A 67 -0.11 -0.87 2.33
CA HIS A 67 0.87 -0.67 3.39
C HIS A 67 2.28 -0.78 2.85
N ILE A 68 3.09 0.24 3.12
CA ILE A 68 4.49 0.28 2.73
C ILE A 68 5.42 0.43 3.93
N GLU A 69 6.53 -0.30 3.91
CA GLU A 69 7.68 -0.12 4.79
C GLU A 69 8.84 0.46 3.98
N VAL A 70 9.63 1.38 4.54
CA VAL A 70 10.84 1.90 3.88
C VAL A 70 12.08 1.47 4.65
N VAL A 71 12.92 0.67 3.99
CA VAL A 71 14.22 0.22 4.50
C VAL A 71 15.24 0.39 3.39
N ASP A 72 16.32 1.14 3.64
CA ASP A 72 17.40 1.41 2.68
C ASP A 72 16.90 1.94 1.32
N ASP A 73 16.02 2.94 1.33
CA ASP A 73 15.37 3.54 0.13
C ASP A 73 14.54 2.56 -0.73
N VAL A 74 14.17 1.41 -0.15
CA VAL A 74 13.28 0.43 -0.76
C VAL A 74 11.92 0.48 -0.10
N VAL A 75 10.88 0.70 -0.92
CA VAL A 75 9.47 0.64 -0.54
C VAL A 75 8.96 -0.80 -0.64
N TYR A 76 8.53 -1.39 0.47
CA TYR A 76 7.98 -2.74 0.53
C TYR A 76 6.45 -2.72 0.54
N PHE A 77 5.83 -3.14 -0.56
CA PHE A 77 4.38 -3.28 -0.67
C PHE A 77 3.90 -4.54 0.04
N GLU A 78 3.32 -4.38 1.24
CA GLU A 78 2.99 -5.49 2.13
C GLU A 78 1.60 -6.07 1.91
N TYR A 79 0.58 -5.22 1.97
CA TYR A 79 -0.81 -5.65 1.86
C TYR A 79 -1.58 -4.73 0.92
N LEU A 80 -2.47 -5.33 0.13
CA LEU A 80 -3.48 -4.65 -0.68
C LEU A 80 -4.84 -5.18 -0.23
N VAL A 81 -5.57 -4.36 0.53
CA VAL A 81 -6.81 -4.77 1.19
C VAL A 81 -7.90 -3.73 1.03
N SER A 82 -9.16 -4.16 1.13
CA SER A 82 -10.29 -3.24 1.08
C SER A 82 -10.26 -2.27 2.26
N ARG A 83 -10.93 -1.12 2.12
CA ARG A 83 -11.02 -0.13 3.22
C ARG A 83 -11.54 -0.72 4.53
N GLY A 84 -12.52 -1.60 4.49
CA GLY A 84 -13.03 -2.24 5.71
C GLY A 84 -11.97 -3.12 6.40
N GLN A 85 -11.23 -3.90 5.60
CA GLN A 85 -10.16 -4.76 6.11
C GLN A 85 -8.96 -3.96 6.63
N ALA A 86 -8.67 -2.79 6.04
CA ALA A 86 -7.56 -1.93 6.45
C ALA A 86 -7.63 -1.48 7.92
N TYR A 87 -8.82 -1.37 8.50
CA TYR A 87 -9.03 -0.98 9.90
C TYR A 87 -9.37 -2.15 10.82
N SER A 88 -9.25 -3.39 10.33
CA SER A 88 -9.54 -4.56 11.14
C SER A 88 -8.43 -4.81 12.18
N LYS A 89 -8.79 -5.32 13.36
CA LYS A 89 -7.81 -5.73 14.40
C LYS A 89 -6.83 -6.80 13.89
N GLU A 90 -7.28 -7.64 12.96
CA GLU A 90 -6.42 -8.64 12.32
C GLU A 90 -5.33 -7.98 11.48
N MET A 91 -5.69 -6.97 10.69
CA MET A 91 -4.71 -6.22 9.90
C MET A 91 -3.74 -5.46 10.79
N GLU A 92 -4.22 -4.80 11.85
CA GLU A 92 -3.36 -4.11 12.81
C GLU A 92 -2.32 -5.05 13.42
N LYS A 93 -2.71 -6.27 13.82
CA LYS A 93 -1.77 -7.29 14.32
C LYS A 93 -0.75 -7.72 13.27
N LYS A 94 -1.18 -7.91 12.01
CA LYS A 94 -0.29 -8.28 10.90
C LYS A 94 0.75 -7.20 10.61
N LEU A 95 0.35 -5.93 10.66
CA LEU A 95 1.26 -4.80 10.48
C LEU A 95 2.25 -4.69 11.64
N LYS A 96 1.78 -4.82 12.89
CA LYS A 96 2.65 -4.77 14.08
C LYS A 96 3.70 -5.88 14.12
N ALA A 97 3.46 -7.02 13.47
CA ALA A 97 4.42 -8.11 13.38
C ALA A 97 5.51 -7.85 12.32
N LYS A 98 5.34 -6.82 11.47
CA LYS A 98 6.23 -6.49 10.35
C LYS A 98 6.94 -5.14 10.51
N ASP A 99 6.36 -4.20 11.26
CA ASP A 99 6.89 -2.86 11.56
C ASP A 99 7.98 -2.87 12.66
#